data_AF-A0A5B6Z9J1-F1
#
_entry.id   AF-A0A5B6Z9J1-F1
#
_cell.length_a   1.000
_cell.length_b   1.000
_cell.length_c   1.000
_cell.angle_alpha   90.00
_cell.angle_beta   90.00
_cell.angle_gamma   90.00
#
_symmetry.space_group_name_H-M   'P 1'
#
loop_
_entity.id
_entity.type
_entity.pdbx_description
1 polymer ?
#
loop_
_entity_poly.entity_id
_entity_poly.type
_entity_poly.pdbx_seq_one_letter_code
_entity_poly.pdbx_strand_id
1 'polypeptide(L)'
;MDSEAPAAPMVDKVSIVVEKSVGRSHPSKKNQGKAPKRIHKAEREKKKRDHLNELFLALADALELTQENNGKASILGEATRFLKDMLSQIETLKRENAALLSESQYVSTEKNELHDENGALEAQIGKLQSELGERMAQSKTGLNVAPSEFQQPELTSHFSIENALQQAPMVSPVFVIPIHSDLQAYPEPD
;
A
#
# COMPACT_ATOMS: atom_id res chain seq x y z
N MET A 1 -12.95 32.91 34.70
CA MET A 1 -13.02 33.86 35.81
C MET A 1 -11.62 34.45 35.93
N ASP A 2 -11.28 35.67 35.52
CA ASP A 2 -12.08 36.86 35.29
C ASP A 2 -11.32 37.80 34.33
N SER A 3 -12.06 38.43 33.43
CA SER A 3 -11.64 39.65 32.74
C SER A 3 -11.95 40.82 33.66
N GLU A 4 -10.97 41.64 34.03
CA GLU A 4 -11.27 43.02 34.41
C GLU A 4 -9.99 43.86 34.49
N ALA A 5 -9.80 44.74 33.51
CA ALA A 5 -9.37 46.11 33.81
C ALA A 5 -10.66 46.91 33.99
N PRO A 6 -10.71 47.92 34.87
CA PRO A 6 -10.37 49.27 34.40
C PRO A 6 -9.89 50.25 35.49
N ALA A 7 -9.45 51.43 35.04
CA ALA A 7 -9.81 52.76 35.57
C ALA A 7 -8.63 53.76 35.57
N ALA A 8 -8.67 54.68 34.61
CA ALA A 8 -8.20 56.08 34.79
C ALA A 8 -9.21 56.80 35.74
N PRO A 9 -9.01 58.03 36.30
CA PRO A 9 -8.52 59.28 35.67
C PRO A 9 -7.66 60.15 36.65
N MET A 10 -7.06 61.30 36.32
CA MET A 10 -7.64 62.67 36.37
C MET A 10 -6.46 63.68 36.22
N VAL A 11 -6.48 64.60 35.25
CA VAL A 11 -6.96 66.00 35.31
C VAL A 11 -5.86 67.05 35.64
N ASP A 12 -5.63 67.90 34.65
CA ASP A 12 -5.24 69.32 34.62
C ASP A 12 -4.38 69.95 35.71
N LYS A 13 -3.36 70.69 35.26
CA LYS A 13 -3.37 72.15 35.47
C LYS A 13 -2.47 72.93 34.51
N VAL A 14 -3.15 73.83 33.82
CA VAL A 14 -2.73 74.97 33.00
C VAL A 14 -1.70 75.87 33.70
N SER A 15 -0.72 76.39 32.94
CA SER A 15 -0.18 77.73 33.17
C SER A 15 0.25 78.39 31.87
N ILE A 16 -0.04 79.69 31.82
CA ILE A 16 -0.35 80.53 30.67
C ILE A 16 0.85 81.48 30.41
N VAL A 17 0.84 82.05 29.19
CA VAL A 17 1.37 83.38 28.81
C VAL A 17 2.79 83.38 28.22
N VAL A 18 2.92 83.72 26.93
CA VAL A 18 3.41 85.02 26.43
C VAL A 18 3.31 85.06 24.91
N GLU A 19 3.00 86.27 24.44
CA GLU A 19 2.48 86.69 23.15
C GLU A 19 3.39 86.58 21.91
N LYS A 20 2.70 86.42 20.77
CA LYS A 20 2.81 87.21 19.51
C LYS A 20 4.11 87.16 18.70
N SER A 21 3.99 86.49 17.55
CA SER A 21 4.43 87.08 16.29
C SER A 21 3.49 86.69 15.15
N VAL A 22 2.92 87.71 14.52
CA VAL A 22 2.16 87.62 13.28
C VAL A 22 3.15 87.29 12.16
N GLY A 23 3.21 86.01 11.81
CA GLY A 23 3.85 85.52 10.60
C GLY A 23 2.85 84.69 9.83
N ARG A 24 2.12 85.34 8.91
CA ARG A 24 1.23 84.67 7.97
C ARG A 24 2.08 83.89 6.97
N SER A 25 2.44 82.66 7.32
CA SER A 25 2.77 81.63 6.34
C SER A 25 1.84 80.47 6.61
N HIS A 26 0.93 80.23 5.66
CA HIS A 26 0.12 79.04 5.66
C HIS A 26 1.09 77.85 5.66
N PRO A 27 1.17 76.99 6.70
CA PRO A 27 1.77 75.70 6.50
C PRO A 27 0.84 75.02 5.52
N SER A 28 1.33 74.77 4.31
CA SER A 28 0.72 73.81 3.42
C SER A 28 0.61 72.52 4.23
N LYS A 29 -0.57 72.31 4.83
CA LYS A 29 -1.08 71.00 5.18
C LYS A 29 -1.18 70.27 3.83
N LYS A 30 -0.04 69.85 3.30
CA LYS A 30 0.02 68.77 2.33
C LYS A 30 -0.59 67.63 3.11
N ASN A 31 -1.84 67.34 2.75
CA ASN A 31 -2.69 66.40 3.41
C ASN A 31 -1.84 65.19 3.80
N GLN A 32 -1.55 65.05 5.09
CA GLN A 32 -1.41 63.74 5.72
C GLN A 32 -2.81 63.12 5.64
N GLY A 33 -3.26 62.89 4.40
CA GLY A 33 -4.44 62.14 4.07
C GLY A 33 -4.06 60.76 4.51
N LYS A 34 -4.41 60.46 5.77
CA LYS A 34 -4.39 59.16 6.42
C LYS A 34 -4.28 58.11 5.33
N ALA A 35 -3.14 57.42 5.20
CA ALA A 35 -3.05 56.29 4.29
C ALA A 35 -4.30 55.46 4.55
N PRO A 36 -5.27 55.45 3.61
CA PRO A 36 -6.66 55.24 3.98
C PRO A 36 -6.73 53.81 4.48
N LYS A 37 -7.46 53.52 5.56
CA LYS A 37 -7.64 52.14 6.07
C LYS A 37 -7.91 51.10 4.97
N ARG A 38 -8.46 51.56 3.83
CA ARG A 38 -8.66 50.84 2.58
C ARG A 38 -7.38 50.31 1.91
N ILE A 39 -6.25 51.03 1.89
CA ILE A 39 -4.98 50.56 1.30
C ILE A 39 -4.43 49.39 2.13
N HIS A 40 -4.37 49.53 3.46
CA HIS A 40 -3.97 48.45 4.36
C HIS A 40 -4.89 47.21 4.24
N LYS A 41 -6.19 47.43 4.00
CA LYS A 41 -7.14 46.34 3.73
C LYS A 41 -6.87 45.67 2.37
N ALA A 42 -6.60 46.46 1.33
CA ALA A 42 -6.30 45.95 -0.01
C ALA A 42 -4.99 45.14 -0.03
N GLU A 43 -3.94 45.61 0.66
CA GLU A 43 -2.68 44.88 0.79
C GLU A 43 -2.84 43.55 1.52
N ARG A 44 -3.61 43.54 2.62
CA ARG A 44 -3.93 42.30 3.34
C ARG A 44 -4.69 41.32 2.46
N GLU A 45 -5.67 41.80 1.70
CA GLU A 45 -6.44 40.97 0.76
C GLU A 45 -5.57 40.46 -0.40
N LYS A 46 -4.67 41.29 -0.94
CA LYS A 46 -3.71 40.87 -1.96
C LYS A 46 -2.85 39.72 -1.45
N LYS A 47 -2.24 39.85 -0.27
CA LYS A 47 -1.45 38.77 0.35
C LYS A 47 -2.26 37.48 0.50
N LYS A 48 -3.53 37.60 0.92
CA LYS A 48 -4.44 36.44 1.03
C LYS A 48 -4.70 35.78 -0.33
N ARG A 49 -4.94 36.56 -1.38
CA ARG A 49 -5.18 36.03 -2.74
C ARG A 49 -3.93 35.43 -3.36
N ASP A 50 -2.78 36.07 -3.17
CA ASP A 50 -1.49 35.57 -3.63
C ASP A 50 -1.22 34.19 -3.01
N HIS A 51 -1.39 34.06 -1.69
CA HIS A 51 -1.27 32.77 -1.01
C HIS A 51 -2.28 31.72 -1.51
N LEU A 52 -3.56 32.08 -1.71
CA LEU A 52 -4.54 31.14 -2.27
C LEU A 52 -4.16 30.71 -3.70
N ASN A 53 -3.60 31.61 -4.51
CA ASN A 53 -3.14 31.27 -5.85
C ASN A 53 -1.95 30.30 -5.81
N GLU A 54 -1.01 30.49 -4.88
CA GLU A 54 0.09 29.53 -4.64
C GLU A 54 -0.46 28.14 -4.31
N LEU A 55 -1.50 28.03 -3.48
CA LEU A 55 -2.15 26.73 -3.18
C LEU A 55 -2.81 26.11 -4.41
N PHE A 56 -3.44 26.90 -5.29
CA PHE A 56 -4.01 26.40 -6.55
C PHE A 56 -2.92 25.89 -7.50
N LEU A 57 -1.79 26.58 -7.59
CA LEU A 57 -0.64 26.16 -8.39
C LEU A 57 -0.05 24.85 -7.84
N ALA A 58 0.20 24.78 -6.53
CA ALA A 58 0.70 23.57 -5.89
C ALA A 58 -0.24 22.37 -6.05
N LEU A 59 -1.56 22.60 -6.01
CA LEU A 59 -2.55 21.55 -6.27
C LEU A 59 -2.54 21.12 -7.75
N ALA A 60 -2.40 22.05 -8.69
CA ALA A 60 -2.31 21.71 -10.11
C ALA A 60 -1.04 20.88 -10.41
N ASP A 61 0.09 21.27 -9.82
CA ASP A 61 1.37 20.54 -9.93
C ASP A 61 1.26 19.13 -9.33
N ALA A 62 0.65 19.00 -8.14
CA ALA A 62 0.45 17.70 -7.49
C ALA A 62 -0.49 16.76 -8.26
N LEU A 63 -1.38 17.32 -9.09
CA LEU A 63 -2.25 16.59 -10.00
C LEU A 63 -1.62 16.41 -11.40
N GLU A 64 -0.37 16.83 -11.58
CA GLU A 64 0.37 16.78 -12.84
C GLU A 64 -0.42 17.41 -14.02
N LEU A 65 -1.16 18.47 -13.73
CA LEU A 65 -1.98 19.17 -14.71
C LEU A 65 -1.10 20.05 -15.61
N THR A 66 -0.48 19.43 -16.61
CA THR A 66 0.51 20.03 -17.54
C THR A 66 -0.04 21.14 -18.45
N GLN A 67 -1.36 21.35 -18.52
CA GLN A 67 -1.94 22.42 -19.33
C GLN A 67 -1.81 23.80 -18.68
N GLU A 68 -1.21 24.74 -19.40
CA GLU A 68 -1.03 26.15 -18.97
C GLU A 68 -2.34 26.95 -18.77
N ASN A 69 -3.54 26.34 -18.87
CA ASN A 69 -4.82 27.04 -18.79
C ASN A 69 -5.87 26.32 -17.92
N ASN A 70 -5.44 25.59 -16.90
CA ASN A 70 -6.36 24.97 -15.95
C ASN A 70 -7.04 26.03 -15.07
N GLY A 71 -8.27 26.39 -15.42
CA GLY A 71 -9.10 27.25 -14.59
C GLY A 71 -9.30 26.65 -13.19
N LYS A 72 -9.46 27.50 -12.17
CA LYS A 72 -9.61 27.07 -10.76
C LYS A 72 -10.70 26.02 -10.55
N ALA A 73 -11.82 26.14 -11.27
CA ALA A 73 -12.90 25.15 -11.22
C ALA A 73 -12.46 23.78 -11.78
N SER A 74 -11.66 23.77 -12.84
CA SER A 74 -11.08 22.56 -13.42
C SER A 74 -10.16 21.87 -12.41
N ILE A 75 -9.22 22.62 -11.81
CA ILE A 75 -8.28 22.09 -10.79
C ILE A 75 -9.05 21.41 -9.64
N LEU A 76 -10.09 22.05 -9.12
CA LEU A 76 -10.90 21.47 -8.03
C LEU A 76 -11.72 20.26 -8.49
N GLY A 77 -12.26 20.30 -9.71
CA GLY A 77 -12.99 19.19 -10.30
C GLY A 77 -12.09 17.95 -10.47
N GLU A 78 -10.90 18.17 -11.01
CA GLU A 78 -9.88 17.14 -11.18
C GLU A 78 -9.39 16.58 -9.84
N ALA A 79 -9.08 17.43 -8.86
CA ALA A 79 -8.74 17.00 -7.51
C ALA A 79 -9.83 16.11 -6.91
N THR A 80 -11.09 16.51 -7.07
CA THR A 80 -12.24 15.76 -6.53
C THR A 80 -12.41 14.42 -7.22
N ARG A 81 -12.25 14.38 -8.55
CA ARG A 81 -12.31 13.13 -9.33
C ARG A 81 -11.17 12.19 -8.93
N PHE A 82 -9.94 12.69 -8.91
CA PHE A 82 -8.75 11.95 -8.54
C PHE A 82 -8.88 11.33 -7.13
N LEU A 83 -9.35 12.10 -6.15
CA LEU A 83 -9.58 11.59 -4.79
C LEU A 83 -10.62 10.46 -4.76
N LYS A 84 -11.72 10.59 -5.51
CA LYS A 84 -12.73 9.52 -5.61
C LYS A 84 -12.16 8.25 -6.23
N ASP A 85 -11.39 8.40 -7.30
CA ASP A 85 -10.79 7.27 -8.01
C ASP A 85 -9.76 6.57 -7.12
N MET A 86 -8.90 7.32 -6.42
CA MET A 86 -7.94 6.79 -5.45
C MET A 86 -8.63 6.06 -4.30
N LEU A 87 -9.69 6.63 -3.73
CA LEU A 87 -10.47 5.97 -2.68
C LEU A 87 -11.11 4.67 -3.19
N SER A 88 -11.66 4.67 -4.42
CA SER A 88 -12.20 3.46 -5.03
C SER A 88 -11.13 2.39 -5.23
N GLN A 89 -9.93 2.77 -5.68
CA GLN A 89 -8.80 1.85 -5.84
C GLN A 89 -8.37 1.25 -4.49
N ILE A 90 -8.27 2.07 -3.45
CA ILE A 90 -7.95 1.61 -2.09
C ILE A 90 -8.98 0.59 -1.60
N GLU A 91 -10.28 0.84 -1.78
CA GLU A 91 -11.32 -0.09 -1.35
C GLU A 91 -11.33 -1.39 -2.16
N THR A 92 -11.02 -1.33 -3.45
CA THR A 92 -10.84 -2.54 -4.27
C THR A 92 -9.63 -3.35 -3.81
N LEU A 93 -8.47 -2.71 -3.62
CA LEU A 93 -7.25 -3.38 -3.13
C LEU A 93 -7.46 -4.01 -1.76
N LYS A 94 -8.18 -3.35 -0.84
CA LYS A 94 -8.54 -3.95 0.46
C LYS A 94 -9.37 -5.22 0.29
N ARG A 95 -10.35 -5.21 -0.61
CA ARG A 95 -11.21 -6.37 -0.88
C ARG A 95 -10.41 -7.52 -1.49
N GLU A 96 -9.55 -7.23 -2.46
CA GLU A 96 -8.68 -8.21 -3.11
C GLU A 96 -7.66 -8.79 -2.12
N ASN A 97 -7.05 -7.96 -1.28
CA ASN A 97 -6.14 -8.41 -0.24
C ASN A 97 -6.84 -9.35 0.75
N ALA A 98 -8.05 -9.00 1.20
CA ALA A 98 -8.85 -9.86 2.05
C ALA A 98 -9.19 -11.21 1.37
N ALA A 99 -9.53 -11.19 0.08
CA ALA A 99 -9.77 -12.41 -0.68
C ALA A 99 -8.51 -13.28 -0.78
N LEU A 100 -7.36 -12.69 -1.15
CA LEU A 100 -6.07 -13.39 -1.22
C LEU A 100 -5.64 -13.97 0.13
N LEU A 101 -5.86 -13.25 1.24
CA LEU A 101 -5.58 -13.76 2.57
C LEU A 101 -6.45 -14.97 2.90
N SER A 102 -7.74 -14.93 2.54
CA SER A 102 -8.64 -16.06 2.76
C SER A 102 -8.26 -17.29 1.92
N GLU A 103 -7.86 -17.09 0.67
CA GLU A 103 -7.38 -18.15 -0.21
C GLU A 103 -6.05 -18.73 0.29
N SER A 104 -5.11 -17.88 0.72
CA SER A 104 -3.85 -18.29 1.32
C SER A 104 -4.08 -19.13 2.59
N GLN A 105 -5.03 -18.73 3.43
CA GLN A 105 -5.41 -19.50 4.61
C GLN A 105 -6.02 -20.86 4.24
N TYR A 106 -6.88 -20.90 3.22
CA TYR A 106 -7.46 -22.14 2.72
C TYR A 106 -6.37 -23.11 2.24
N VAL A 107 -5.47 -22.66 1.36
CA VAL A 107 -4.37 -23.46 0.83
C VAL A 107 -3.42 -23.93 1.94
N SER A 108 -3.13 -23.08 2.92
CA SER A 108 -2.32 -23.45 4.08
C SER A 108 -2.96 -24.58 4.89
N THR A 109 -4.29 -24.52 5.05
CA THR A 109 -5.07 -25.54 5.76
C THR A 109 -5.03 -26.86 4.99
N GLU A 110 -5.37 -26.85 3.70
CA GLU A 110 -5.35 -28.04 2.84
C GLU A 110 -3.95 -28.69 2.79
N LYS A 111 -2.89 -27.88 2.71
CA LYS A 111 -1.51 -28.36 2.76
C LYS A 111 -1.18 -29.07 4.09
N ASN A 112 -1.71 -28.59 5.21
CA ASN A 112 -1.49 -29.25 6.50
C ASN A 112 -2.29 -30.56 6.59
N GLU A 113 -3.54 -30.58 6.11
CA GLU A 113 -4.36 -31.80 6.07
C GLU A 113 -3.68 -32.90 5.23
N LEU A 114 -3.17 -32.55 4.04
CA LEU A 114 -2.42 -33.49 3.20
C LEU A 114 -1.14 -34.00 3.87
N HIS A 115 -0.44 -33.14 4.62
CA HIS A 115 0.74 -33.56 5.38
C HIS A 115 0.38 -34.56 6.48
N ASP A 116 -0.71 -34.30 7.20
CA ASP A 116 -1.21 -35.20 8.26
C ASP A 116 -1.66 -36.55 7.68
N GLU A 117 -2.38 -36.55 6.55
CA GLU A 117 -2.77 -37.76 5.83
C GLU A 117 -1.55 -38.55 5.31
N ASN A 118 -0.57 -37.87 4.73
CA ASN A 118 0.65 -38.51 4.26
C ASN A 118 1.43 -39.15 5.41
N GLY A 119 1.55 -38.46 6.55
CA GLY A 119 2.18 -39.02 7.76
C GLY A 119 1.44 -40.26 8.29
N ALA A 120 0.10 -40.25 8.26
CA ALA A 120 -0.70 -41.41 8.63
C ALA A 120 -0.50 -42.60 7.69
N LEU A 121 -0.34 -42.36 6.39
CA LEU A 121 -0.02 -43.39 5.40
C LEU A 121 1.39 -43.95 5.58
N GLU A 122 2.39 -43.10 5.78
CA GLU A 122 3.77 -43.51 6.05
C GLU A 122 3.86 -44.38 7.31
N ALA A 123 3.14 -44.02 8.38
CA ALA A 123 3.07 -44.81 9.60
C ALA A 123 2.44 -46.19 9.36
N GLN A 124 1.38 -46.27 8.54
CA GLN A 124 0.75 -47.55 8.16
C GLN A 124 1.69 -48.41 7.30
N ILE A 125 2.40 -47.80 6.35
CA ILE A 125 3.41 -48.49 5.53
C ILE A 125 4.51 -49.06 6.43
N GLY A 126 5.05 -48.25 7.35
CA GLY A 126 6.08 -48.68 8.30
C GLY A 126 5.61 -49.84 9.18
N LYS A 127 4.37 -49.79 9.68
CA LYS A 127 3.77 -50.90 10.44
C LYS A 127 3.68 -52.18 9.61
N LEU A 128 3.15 -52.11 8.39
CA LEU A 128 3.02 -53.28 7.51
C LEU A 128 4.38 -53.87 7.13
N GLN A 129 5.39 -53.04 6.89
CA GLN A 129 6.76 -53.47 6.63
C GLN A 129 7.35 -54.19 7.85
N SER A 130 7.12 -53.70 9.07
CA SER A 130 7.53 -54.37 10.31
C SER A 130 6.86 -55.75 10.44
N GLU A 131 5.55 -55.83 10.23
CA GLU A 131 4.80 -57.10 10.28
C GLU A 131 5.29 -58.12 9.23
N LEU A 132 5.63 -57.67 8.03
CA LEU A 132 6.23 -58.52 7.00
C LEU A 132 7.63 -59.00 7.40
N GLY A 133 8.46 -58.12 7.96
CA GLY A 133 9.78 -58.46 8.48
C GLY A 133 9.72 -59.51 9.60
N GLU A 134 8.80 -59.35 10.55
CA GLU A 134 8.55 -60.31 11.62
C GLU A 134 8.10 -61.67 11.09
N ARG A 135 7.15 -61.71 10.15
CA ARG A 135 6.71 -62.97 9.50
C ARG A 135 7.84 -63.66 8.76
N MET A 136 8.65 -62.91 8.00
CA MET A 136 9.81 -63.47 7.31
C MET A 136 10.84 -64.04 8.31
N ALA A 137 11.12 -63.33 9.41
CA ALA A 137 12.01 -63.81 10.45
C ALA A 137 11.49 -65.10 11.12
N GLN A 138 10.19 -65.14 11.46
CA GLN A 138 9.54 -66.33 12.05
C GLN A 138 9.58 -67.54 11.10
N SER A 139 9.31 -67.33 9.80
CA SER A 139 9.38 -68.41 8.80
C SER A 139 10.82 -68.95 8.61
N LYS A 140 11.84 -68.10 8.76
CA LYS A 140 13.26 -68.51 8.74
C LYS A 140 13.66 -69.37 9.95
N THR A 141 13.06 -69.12 11.11
CA THR A 141 13.31 -69.88 12.35
C THR A 141 12.51 -71.19 12.44
N GLY A 142 11.40 -71.32 11.69
CA GLY A 142 10.53 -72.50 11.69
C GLY A 142 10.94 -73.66 10.77
N LEU A 143 12.00 -73.53 9.98
CA LEU A 143 12.49 -74.56 9.05
C LEU A 143 13.86 -75.11 9.48
N ASN A 144 13.86 -75.91 10.56
CA ASN A 144 14.85 -76.98 10.74
C ASN A 144 14.20 -78.33 10.40
N VAL A 145 13.69 -78.45 9.17
CA VAL A 145 13.38 -79.74 8.55
C VAL A 145 13.90 -79.67 7.10
N ALA A 146 14.62 -80.72 6.71
CA ALA A 146 15.46 -80.87 5.53
C ALA A 146 14.84 -80.40 4.19
N PRO A 147 15.67 -79.99 3.21
CA PRO A 147 15.18 -79.50 1.92
C PRO A 147 14.58 -80.66 1.11
N SER A 148 13.29 -80.60 0.80
CA SER A 148 12.71 -81.36 -0.31
C SER A 148 12.81 -80.52 -1.58
N GLU A 149 13.56 -81.06 -2.53
CA GLU A 149 13.63 -80.64 -3.93
C GLU A 149 12.22 -80.60 -4.53
N PHE A 150 11.70 -79.41 -4.85
CA PHE A 150 10.60 -79.28 -5.79
C PHE A 150 10.83 -78.06 -6.68
N GLN A 151 10.65 -78.32 -7.97
CA GLN A 151 11.10 -77.55 -9.13
C GLN A 151 10.64 -76.08 -9.15
N GLN A 152 11.59 -75.22 -9.50
CA GLN A 152 11.34 -73.89 -10.06
C GLN A 152 10.55 -74.00 -11.38
N PRO A 153 9.58 -73.09 -11.60
CA PRO A 153 9.38 -72.48 -12.90
C PRO A 153 10.16 -71.16 -12.92
N GLU A 154 11.11 -71.07 -13.84
CA GLU A 154 11.80 -69.83 -14.23
C GLU A 154 10.79 -68.72 -14.52
N LEU A 155 10.76 -67.68 -13.67
CA LEU A 155 10.32 -66.35 -14.10
C LEU A 155 11.54 -65.45 -14.12
N THR A 156 12.19 -65.51 -15.27
CA THR A 156 13.21 -64.58 -15.73
C THR A 156 12.71 -63.15 -15.54
N SER A 157 13.41 -62.45 -14.64
CA SER A 157 13.82 -61.05 -14.76
C SER A 157 13.37 -60.35 -16.05
N HIS A 158 12.34 -59.52 -15.94
CA HIS A 158 12.18 -58.37 -16.84
C HIS A 158 11.65 -57.17 -16.05
N PHE A 159 12.54 -56.58 -15.24
CA PHE A 159 12.50 -55.13 -15.07
C PHE A 159 12.79 -54.53 -16.44
N SER A 160 11.75 -54.05 -17.13
CA SER A 160 11.88 -52.92 -18.05
C SER A 160 10.53 -52.21 -18.19
N ILE A 161 10.63 -50.92 -17.91
CA ILE A 161 9.70 -49.83 -18.18
C ILE A 161 9.29 -49.85 -19.66
N GLU A 162 7.99 -49.87 -19.98
CA GLU A 162 7.34 -48.97 -20.95
C GLU A 162 5.88 -49.39 -21.27
N ASN A 163 5.00 -48.38 -21.23
CA ASN A 163 3.74 -48.24 -21.95
C ASN A 163 2.61 -49.27 -21.77
N ALA A 164 1.65 -48.89 -20.93
CA ALA A 164 0.24 -49.07 -21.28
C ALA A 164 -0.56 -47.84 -20.85
N LEU A 165 -0.97 -47.07 -21.86
CA LEU A 165 -1.94 -45.99 -21.80
C LEU A 165 -3.23 -46.45 -21.10
N GLN A 166 -3.56 -45.84 -19.96
CA GLN A 166 -4.94 -45.61 -19.58
C GLN A 166 -5.14 -44.10 -19.52
N GLN A 167 -5.78 -43.59 -20.58
CA GLN A 167 -6.22 -42.21 -20.70
C GLN A 167 -7.19 -41.89 -19.57
N ALA A 168 -6.71 -41.15 -18.57
CA ALA A 168 -7.51 -40.14 -17.89
C ALA A 168 -7.26 -38.81 -18.61
N PRO A 169 -8.26 -37.93 -18.79
CA PRO A 169 -8.04 -36.65 -19.43
C PRO A 169 -7.08 -35.82 -18.57
N MET A 170 -5.84 -35.71 -19.04
CA MET A 170 -4.82 -34.85 -18.47
C MET A 170 -5.20 -33.41 -18.81
N VAL A 171 -5.81 -32.71 -17.87
CA VAL A 171 -5.87 -31.25 -17.93
C VAL A 171 -4.45 -30.73 -17.78
N SER A 172 -3.89 -30.21 -18.87
CA SER A 172 -2.57 -29.61 -18.88
C SER A 172 -2.54 -28.42 -17.91
N PRO A 173 -1.60 -28.35 -16.94
CA PRO A 173 -1.48 -27.18 -16.10
C PRO A 173 -1.00 -25.99 -16.95
N VAL A 174 -1.84 -24.97 -17.08
CA VAL A 174 -1.49 -23.71 -17.71
C VAL A 174 -0.67 -22.88 -16.73
N PHE A 175 0.61 -22.70 -17.01
CA PHE A 175 1.47 -21.79 -16.26
C PHE A 175 1.35 -20.39 -16.87
N VAL A 176 0.81 -19.43 -16.12
CA VAL A 176 0.85 -18.01 -16.47
C VAL A 176 2.09 -17.42 -15.82
N ILE A 177 3.10 -17.09 -16.62
CA ILE A 177 4.32 -16.40 -16.17
C ILE A 177 4.09 -14.90 -16.37
N PRO A 178 4.10 -14.07 -15.31
CA PRO A 178 4.07 -12.62 -15.44
C PRO A 178 5.33 -12.14 -16.17
N ILE A 179 5.16 -11.52 -17.33
CA ILE A 179 6.25 -10.87 -18.05
C ILE A 179 6.50 -9.54 -17.36
N HIS A 180 7.45 -9.50 -16.43
CA HIS A 180 7.98 -8.23 -15.94
C HIS A 180 8.81 -7.61 -17.06
N SER A 181 8.28 -6.59 -17.72
CA SER A 181 9.02 -5.74 -18.64
C SER A 181 9.95 -4.83 -17.84
N ASP A 182 11.03 -5.37 -17.30
CA ASP A 182 12.13 -4.56 -16.77
C ASP A 182 13.21 -4.47 -17.86
N LEU A 183 12.99 -3.54 -18.80
CA LEU A 183 14.03 -3.09 -19.71
C LEU A 183 15.01 -2.27 -18.88
N GLN A 184 16.01 -2.94 -18.31
CA GLN A 184 17.15 -2.26 -17.71
C GLN A 184 17.86 -1.47 -18.83
N ALA A 185 17.64 -0.16 -18.85
CA ALA A 185 18.37 0.76 -19.70
C ALA A 185 19.85 0.75 -19.29
N TYR A 186 20.72 0.47 -20.25
CA TYR A 186 22.17 0.54 -20.11
C TYR A 186 22.58 1.99 -19.78
N PRO A 187 23.54 2.25 -18.87
CA PRO A 187 24.14 3.55 -18.75
C PRO A 187 25.12 3.79 -19.93
N GLU A 188 25.01 4.96 -20.57
CA GLU A 188 26.01 5.43 -21.54
C GLU A 188 27.35 5.72 -20.83
N PRO A 189 28.49 5.44 -21.49
CA PRO A 189 29.80 5.86 -20.99
C PRO A 189 30.08 7.34 -21.35
N ASP A 190 30.71 8.03 -20.41
CA ASP A 190 31.24 9.42 -20.52
C ASP A 190 32.22 9.62 -21.69
#